data_AF-A0A418GQ01-F1
#
_entry.id   AF-A0A418GQ01-F1
#
_cell.length_a   1.000
_cell.length_b   1.000
_cell.length_c   1.000
_cell.angle_alpha   90.00
_cell.angle_beta   90.00
_cell.angle_gamma   90.00
#
_symmetry.space_group_name_H-M   'P 1'
#
loop_
_entity.id
_entity.type
_entity.pdbx_description
1 polymer ?
#
loop_
_entity_poly.entity_id
_entity_poly.type
_entity_poly.pdbx_seq_one_letter_code
_entity_poly.pdbx_strand_id
1 'polypeptide(L)'
;MSENSIRLTQYSHGAGCGCKISPKVLETILHSEQAKFVDPNLLVGNETRDDAAVYDLGNGTSVISTTDFFMPIVDNPFDFGRIAAT
;
A
#
# COMPACT_ATOMS: atom_id res chain seq x y z
N MET A 1 -18.93 11.90 -33.72
CA MET A 1 -18.67 10.54 -33.20
C MET A 1 -18.66 10.65 -31.70
N SER A 2 -19.75 10.25 -31.05
CA SER A 2 -19.88 10.23 -29.61
C SER A 2 -19.09 9.02 -29.08
N GLU A 3 -17.82 9.22 -28.76
CA GLU A 3 -17.04 8.19 -28.06
C GLU A 3 -17.58 8.06 -26.63
N ASN A 4 -17.98 6.84 -26.25
CA ASN A 4 -18.33 6.52 -24.88
C ASN A 4 -17.14 6.82 -23.98
N SER A 5 -17.25 7.86 -23.15
CA SER A 5 -16.23 8.21 -22.16
C SER A 5 -15.98 7.01 -21.24
N ILE A 6 -14.71 6.57 -21.16
CA ILE A 6 -14.31 5.49 -20.26
C ILE A 6 -14.48 5.98 -18.82
N ARG A 7 -15.36 5.31 -18.08
CA ARG A 7 -15.56 5.52 -16.64
C ARG A 7 -14.58 4.65 -15.87
N LEU A 8 -13.52 5.20 -15.28
CA LEU A 8 -12.54 4.38 -14.56
C LEU A 8 -13.15 3.59 -13.39
N THR A 9 -14.19 4.12 -12.76
CA THR A 9 -14.88 3.43 -11.66
C THR A 9 -15.58 2.15 -12.11
N GLN A 10 -15.84 1.96 -13.41
CA GLN A 10 -16.40 0.71 -13.94
C GLN A 10 -15.47 -0.50 -13.75
N TYR A 11 -14.18 -0.25 -13.53
CA TYR A 11 -13.19 -1.29 -13.24
C TYR A 11 -13.01 -1.55 -11.74
N SER A 12 -13.70 -0.79 -10.87
CA SER A 12 -13.66 -0.96 -9.42
C SER A 12 -14.79 -1.87 -8.96
N HIS A 13 -14.49 -3.17 -8.82
CA HIS A 13 -15.47 -4.19 -8.43
C HIS A 13 -15.82 -4.16 -6.93
N GLY A 14 -15.11 -3.34 -6.14
CA GLY A 14 -15.31 -3.19 -4.70
C GLY A 14 -15.55 -1.73 -4.31
N ALA A 15 -16.51 -1.51 -3.40
CA ALA A 15 -16.84 -0.19 -2.90
C ALA A 15 -15.85 0.24 -1.80
N GLY A 16 -14.91 1.13 -2.13
CA GLY A 16 -14.12 1.90 -1.15
C GLY A 16 -13.33 1.07 -0.12
N CYS A 17 -13.54 1.34 1.17
CA CYS A 17 -12.80 0.75 2.30
C CYS A 17 -12.91 -0.79 2.39
N GLY A 18 -13.87 -1.41 1.68
CA GLY A 18 -14.05 -2.86 1.62
C GLY A 18 -13.00 -3.62 0.81
N CYS A 19 -12.08 -2.93 0.12
CA CYS A 19 -11.04 -3.56 -0.70
C CYS A 19 -9.76 -3.92 0.07
N LYS A 20 -9.58 -3.42 1.30
CA LYS A 20 -8.40 -3.74 2.12
C LYS A 20 -8.60 -5.09 2.84
N ILE A 21 -7.56 -5.91 2.87
CA ILE A 21 -7.54 -7.14 3.66
C ILE A 21 -7.60 -6.76 5.14
N SER A 22 -8.50 -7.37 5.91
CA SER A 22 -8.59 -7.09 7.35
C SER A 22 -7.27 -7.42 8.06
N PRO A 23 -6.91 -6.70 9.14
CA PRO A 23 -5.65 -6.93 9.85
C PRO A 23 -5.44 -8.39 10.28
N LYS A 24 -6.49 -9.05 10.76
CA LYS A 24 -6.45 -10.46 11.17
C LYS A 24 -6.11 -11.41 10.01
N VAL A 25 -6.67 -11.16 8.84
CA VAL A 25 -6.41 -11.97 7.64
C VAL A 25 -4.99 -11.70 7.13
N LEU A 26 -4.55 -10.44 7.13
CA LEU A 26 -3.18 -10.09 6.75
C LEU A 26 -2.14 -10.75 7.67
N GLU A 27 -2.38 -10.75 8.98
CA GLU A 27 -1.54 -11.45 9.96
C GLU A 27 -1.43 -12.95 9.66
N THR A 28 -2.51 -13.58 9.22
CA THR A 28 -2.51 -14.99 8.81
C THR A 28 -1.71 -15.21 7.53
N ILE A 29 -1.84 -14.31 6.55
CA ILE A 29 -1.13 -14.40 5.25
C ILE A 29 0.38 -14.20 5.44
N LEU A 30 0.79 -13.26 6.29
CA LEU A 30 2.20 -12.95 6.56
C LEU A 30 2.83 -13.90 7.57
N HIS A 31 2.05 -14.79 8.20
CA HIS A 31 2.57 -15.76 9.13
C HIS A 31 3.54 -16.73 8.41
N SER A 32 4.72 -16.90 8.99
CA SER A 32 5.75 -17.79 8.47
C SER A 32 6.40 -18.53 9.63
N GLU A 33 6.64 -19.83 9.44
CA GLU A 33 7.41 -20.67 10.38
C GLU A 33 8.93 -20.46 10.24
N GLN A 34 9.36 -19.69 9.24
CA GLN A 34 10.77 -19.36 9.07
C GLN A 34 11.27 -18.48 10.21
N ALA A 35 12.56 -18.59 10.51
CA ALA A 35 13.22 -17.71 11.48
C ALA A 35 12.95 -16.25 11.11
N LYS A 36 12.63 -15.43 12.13
CA LYS A 36 12.41 -14.01 11.93
C LYS A 36 13.67 -13.41 11.30
N PHE A 37 13.47 -12.65 10.22
CA PHE A 37 14.53 -11.82 9.68
C PHE A 37 14.83 -10.72 10.69
N VAL A 38 16.07 -10.68 11.18
CA VAL A 38 16.53 -9.66 12.12
C VAL A 38 17.75 -9.00 11.51
N ASP A 39 17.58 -7.72 11.17
CA ASP A 39 18.66 -6.85 10.71
C ASP A 39 18.72 -5.65 11.67
N PRO A 40 19.86 -5.42 12.35
CA PRO A 40 20.02 -4.27 13.25
C PRO A 40 19.77 -2.92 12.58
N ASN A 41 19.90 -2.82 11.25
CA ASN A 41 19.67 -1.59 10.52
C ASN A 41 18.18 -1.39 10.15
N LEU A 42 17.35 -2.43 10.25
CA LEU A 42 15.91 -2.30 10.07
C LEU A 42 15.28 -1.81 11.37
N LEU A 43 15.08 -0.49 11.47
CA LEU A 43 14.58 0.17 12.67
C LEU A 43 13.08 -0.05 12.87
N VAL A 44 12.32 -0.11 11.77
CA VAL A 44 10.88 -0.36 11.76
C VAL A 44 10.59 -1.37 10.65
N GLY A 45 10.26 -2.61 11.04
CA GLY A 45 9.89 -3.70 10.14
C GLY A 45 8.44 -4.16 10.32
N ASN A 46 8.09 -5.28 9.69
CA ASN A 46 6.73 -5.84 9.68
C ASN A 46 6.19 -6.17 11.08
N GLU A 47 7.07 -6.45 12.03
CA GLU A 47 6.72 -6.76 13.42
C GLU A 47 6.08 -5.58 14.18
N THR A 48 6.38 -4.34 13.78
CA THR A 48 5.86 -3.14 14.42
C THR A 48 4.44 -2.78 13.95
N ARG A 49 4.06 -3.23 12.74
CA ARG A 49 2.77 -2.93 12.09
C ARG A 49 2.51 -1.43 11.94
N ASP A 50 3.56 -0.68 11.65
CA ASP A 50 3.51 0.77 11.40
C ASP A 50 3.18 1.09 9.93
N ASP A 51 3.02 2.37 9.59
CA ASP A 51 2.60 2.85 8.26
C ASP A 51 3.73 2.76 7.21
N ALA A 52 4.99 2.60 7.62
CA ALA A 52 6.15 2.55 6.75
C ALA A 52 7.29 1.71 7.36
N ALA A 53 8.17 1.20 6.50
CA ALA A 53 9.45 0.65 6.93
C ALA A 53 10.49 1.76 7.09
N VAL A 54 11.36 1.64 8.08
CA VAL A 54 12.49 2.55 8.32
C VAL A 54 13.77 1.76 8.39
N TYR A 55 14.73 2.10 7.53
CA TYR A 55 16.02 1.43 7.42
C TYR A 55 17.18 2.43 7.58
N ASP A 56 18.08 2.19 8.53
CA ASP A 56 19.28 3.00 8.77
C ASP A 56 20.36 2.74 7.71
N LEU A 57 20.92 3.81 7.15
CA LEU A 57 22.02 3.74 6.19
C LEU A 57 23.41 3.76 6.85
N GLY A 58 23.47 3.90 8.19
CA GLY A 58 24.72 3.85 8.96
C GLY A 58 25.58 5.13 8.87
N ASN A 59 25.02 6.20 8.29
CA ASN A 59 25.69 7.50 8.13
C ASN A 59 24.91 8.64 8.81
N GLY A 60 24.01 8.30 9.74
CA GLY A 60 23.11 9.26 10.39
C GLY A 60 21.88 9.63 9.57
N THR A 61 21.61 8.92 8.46
CA THR A 61 20.39 9.07 7.65
C THR A 61 19.67 7.74 7.52
N SER A 62 18.35 7.78 7.29
CA SER A 62 17.52 6.59 7.12
C SER A 62 16.61 6.72 5.91
N VAL A 63 16.31 5.57 5.30
CA VAL A 63 15.29 5.46 4.24
C VAL A 63 13.96 5.13 4.89
N ILE A 64 12.94 5.92 4.58
CA ILE A 64 11.55 5.63 4.93
C ILE A 64 10.86 5.20 3.65
N SER A 65 10.23 4.03 3.65
CA SER A 65 9.56 3.50 2.48
C SER A 65 8.20 2.92 2.85
N THR A 66 7.18 3.33 2.11
CA THR A 66 5.84 2.77 2.18
C THR A 66 5.29 2.58 0.77
N THR A 67 4.27 1.73 0.64
CA THR A 67 3.61 1.48 -0.63
C THR A 67 2.12 1.29 -0.40
N ASP A 68 1.31 1.94 -1.22
CA ASP A 68 -0.13 1.81 -1.24
C ASP A 68 -0.60 1.64 -2.68
N PHE A 69 -1.68 0.88 -2.84
CA PHE A 69 -2.39 0.77 -4.10
C PHE A 69 -3.88 0.63 -3.84
N PHE A 70 -4.70 1.20 -4.71
CA PHE A 70 -6.14 1.09 -4.62
C PHE A 70 -6.79 1.21 -6.00
N MET A 71 -8.01 0.69 -6.11
CA MET A 71 -8.79 0.72 -7.35
C MET A 71 -9.29 2.14 -7.64
N PRO A 72 -9.60 2.49 -8.90
CA PRO A 72 -10.13 3.80 -9.24
C PRO A 72 -11.40 4.18 -8.46
N ILE A 73 -11.40 5.37 -7.86
CA ILE A 73 -12.52 5.91 -7.07
C ILE A 73 -13.23 7.10 -7.76
N VAL A 74 -12.65 7.63 -8.82
CA VAL A 74 -13.21 8.70 -9.66
C VAL A 74 -12.99 8.36 -11.13
N ASP A 75 -13.86 8.87 -12.01
CA ASP A 75 -13.84 8.52 -13.44
C ASP A 75 -12.76 9.27 -14.24
N ASN A 76 -12.31 10.43 -13.75
CA ASN A 76 -11.27 11.21 -14.42
C ASN A 76 -9.87 10.65 -14.08
N PRO A 77 -9.06 10.22 -15.07
CA PRO A 77 -7.72 9.65 -14.84
C PRO A 77 -6.74 10.63 -14.20
N PHE A 78 -6.82 11.91 -14.56
CA PHE A 78 -5.93 12.92 -14.00
C PHE A 78 -6.25 13.16 -12.52
N ASP A 79 -7.53 13.19 -12.16
CA ASP A 79 -7.96 13.32 -10.77
C ASP A 79 -7.59 12.07 -9.95
N PHE A 80 -7.81 10.88 -10.51
CA PHE A 80 -7.41 9.64 -9.85
C PHE A 80 -5.90 9.59 -9.58
N GLY A 81 -5.07 9.96 -10.56
CA GLY A 81 -3.61 10.00 -10.39
C GLY A 81 -3.17 10.98 -9.30
N ARG A 82 -3.80 12.15 -9.20
CA ARG A 82 -3.52 13.09 -8.10
C ARG A 82 -3.92 12.52 -6.74
N ILE A 83 -5.08 11.89 -6.63
CA ILE A 83 -5.52 11.26 -5.38
C ILE A 83 -4.60 10.11 -4.98
N ALA A 84 -4.09 9.34 -5.94
CA ALA A 84 -3.20 8.20 -5.67
C ALA A 84 -1.77 8.59 -5.30
N ALA A 85 -1.31 9.78 -5.70
CA ALA A 85 0.05 10.25 -5.47
C ALA A 85 0.23 11.09 -4.20
N THR A 86 -0.87 11.51 -3.56
CA THR A 86 -0.87 12.42 -2.40
C THR A 86 -1.26 11.67 -1.14
#